data_AF-A0A7Y4MF70-F1
#
_entry.id   AF-A0A7Y4MF70-F1
#
_cell.length_a   1.000
_cell.length_b   1.000
_cell.length_c   1.000
_cell.angle_alpha   90.00
_cell.angle_beta   90.00
_cell.angle_gamma   90.00
#
_symmetry.space_group_name_H-M   'P 1'
#
loop_
_entity.id
_entity.type
_entity.pdbx_description
1 polymer ?
#
loop_
_entity_poly.entity_id
_entity_poly.type
_entity_poly.pdbx_seq_one_letter_code
_entity_poly.pdbx_strand_id
1 'polypeptide(L)'
;MISAGTLVAPSQVSAATTFKDVPTTSQFHKEITWLADQGISKGWSDGTFRPLQSVARDAMAAFLYRLAGSPAYTAPSQSWFTDVPVGTQFYKEIHWLASQGITTGYPDRTFKPLNSVNRDAMAAFLYRFSVKPTFTASKSSAFRDVPTANMFYKEISWLANTGISTGWSDGRFLPLQPVKRDAMAAFMYRTKTELPLNRPAAYGSTAVQVLQSIPVKGRAPKTGYDRDKFGPTWFDTDNNGCDTRNDMLKRQLTNITYTYGNCQVATGVLNDPYTGMVINFVRGTTTSTAVQIDHVVALSDAWQKGAQQLSADQRLMFANDPLNLQATDGPTNGQKGDGDAATWLPPNTSYRCTYVSRQISAKAIHGLWVTQAERDAMAGVLNYCGGQPAAVTQPAPIVMSPAPKPTPAPTPAPKPTPKPTPKPTPPPKPANPGDTKNCGDFSTWREAQNWYEKYFPYYGDVARLDQDKDGIVCESLPGAP
;
A
#
# COMPACT_ATOMS: atom_id res chain seq x y z
N MET A 1 41.51 -44.88 1.98
CA MET A 1 42.20 -43.59 1.89
C MET A 1 41.39 -42.70 0.96
N ILE A 2 40.60 -41.79 1.52
CA ILE A 2 39.77 -40.84 0.78
C ILE A 2 40.34 -39.46 1.08
N SER A 3 40.74 -38.75 0.02
CA SER A 3 41.44 -37.46 0.06
C SER A 3 40.70 -36.40 0.86
N ALA A 4 41.46 -35.68 1.67
CA ALA A 4 41.05 -34.42 2.29
C ALA A 4 40.81 -33.37 1.19
N GLY A 5 39.54 -33.07 0.94
CA GLY A 5 39.12 -31.94 0.12
C GLY A 5 39.31 -30.63 0.90
N THR A 6 40.13 -29.75 0.34
CA THR A 6 40.49 -28.42 0.83
C THR A 6 39.26 -27.61 1.23
N LEU A 7 39.27 -27.06 2.44
CA LEU A 7 38.34 -26.03 2.89
C LEU A 7 38.46 -24.82 1.96
N VAL A 8 37.47 -24.63 1.09
CA VAL A 8 37.30 -23.35 0.39
C VAL A 8 36.84 -22.34 1.42
N ALA A 9 37.69 -21.35 1.69
CA ALA A 9 37.37 -20.23 2.55
C ALA A 9 36.05 -19.56 2.11
N PRO A 10 35.23 -19.05 3.03
CA PRO A 10 33.99 -18.37 2.67
C PRO A 10 34.29 -17.23 1.70
N SER A 11 33.64 -17.27 0.54
CA SER A 11 33.68 -16.21 -0.46
C SER A 11 33.38 -14.86 0.19
N GLN A 12 34.18 -13.88 -0.22
CA GLN A 12 34.28 -12.55 0.34
C GLN A 12 32.92 -11.87 0.59
N VAL A 13 32.83 -11.18 1.74
CA VAL A 13 31.85 -10.13 2.01
C VAL A 13 31.90 -9.15 0.83
N SER A 14 30.80 -9.06 0.05
CA SER A 14 30.67 -8.06 -1.01
C SER A 14 30.97 -6.69 -0.43
N ALA A 15 31.90 -5.94 -1.04
CA ALA A 15 32.18 -4.56 -0.67
C ALA A 15 30.87 -3.76 -0.65
N ALA A 16 30.65 -2.96 0.41
CA ALA A 16 29.49 -2.07 0.50
C ALA A 16 29.46 -1.18 -0.74
N THR A 17 28.31 -1.09 -1.42
CA THR A 17 28.21 -0.30 -2.65
C THR A 17 28.19 1.17 -2.27
N THR A 18 29.30 1.89 -2.49
CA THR A 18 29.43 3.32 -2.17
C THR A 18 29.20 4.19 -3.42
N PHE A 19 28.40 5.25 -3.29
CA PHE A 19 28.21 6.26 -4.36
C PHE A 19 29.21 7.41 -4.22
N LYS A 20 29.73 7.91 -5.35
CA LYS A 20 30.79 8.95 -5.38
C LYS A 20 30.37 10.27 -4.71
N ASP A 21 29.08 10.59 -4.76
CA ASP A 21 28.48 11.84 -4.29
C ASP A 21 27.77 11.70 -2.93
N VAL A 22 28.06 10.64 -2.18
CA VAL A 22 27.50 10.38 -0.84
C VAL A 22 28.63 10.15 0.16
N PRO A 23 29.34 11.23 0.59
CA PRO A 23 30.38 11.11 1.60
C PRO A 23 29.81 10.57 2.93
N THR A 24 30.68 9.99 3.77
CA THR A 24 30.31 9.44 5.09
C THR A 24 29.71 10.47 6.04
N THR A 25 29.94 11.76 5.78
CA THR A 25 29.38 12.90 6.52
C THR A 25 27.98 13.32 6.06
N SER A 26 27.45 12.75 4.98
CA SER A 26 26.08 13.05 4.54
C SER A 26 25.05 12.61 5.58
N GLN A 27 24.05 13.45 5.85
CA GLN A 27 23.00 13.23 6.85
C GLN A 27 22.36 11.83 6.76
N PHE A 28 22.12 11.34 5.55
CA PHE A 28 21.48 10.03 5.29
C PHE A 28 22.45 9.00 4.69
N HIS A 29 23.76 9.13 4.93
CA HIS A 29 24.77 8.21 4.39
C HIS A 29 24.45 6.74 4.73
N LYS A 30 24.06 6.47 5.98
CA LYS A 30 23.70 5.12 6.45
C LYS A 30 22.54 4.53 5.66
N GLU A 31 21.48 5.30 5.48
CA GLU A 31 20.25 4.86 4.82
C GLU A 31 20.45 4.68 3.32
N ILE A 32 21.23 5.56 2.69
CA ILE A 32 21.60 5.45 1.28
C ILE A 32 22.46 4.22 1.03
N THR A 33 23.46 3.97 1.89
CA THR A 33 24.32 2.78 1.81
C THR A 33 23.49 1.51 1.97
N TRP A 34 22.56 1.49 2.94
CA TRP A 34 21.62 0.37 3.10
C TRP A 34 20.76 0.14 1.84
N LEU A 35 20.24 1.19 1.20
CA LEU A 35 19.51 1.02 -0.06
C LEU A 35 20.37 0.39 -1.16
N ALA A 36 21.65 0.74 -1.24
CA ALA A 36 22.58 0.21 -2.23
C ALA A 36 22.89 -1.27 -1.95
N ASP A 37 23.25 -1.59 -0.71
CA ASP A 37 23.60 -2.96 -0.29
C ASP A 37 22.43 -3.93 -0.44
N GLN A 38 21.20 -3.46 -0.29
CA GLN A 38 20.00 -4.25 -0.51
C GLN A 38 19.55 -4.31 -1.98
N GLY A 39 20.30 -3.69 -2.90
CA GLY A 39 19.97 -3.64 -4.33
C GLY A 39 18.71 -2.81 -4.65
N ILE A 40 18.22 -2.01 -3.71
CA ILE A 40 17.02 -1.19 -3.88
C ILE A 40 17.33 0.05 -4.72
N SER A 41 18.44 0.71 -4.43
CA SER A 41 18.98 1.79 -5.26
C SER A 41 20.19 1.30 -6.04
N LYS A 42 20.20 1.53 -7.35
CA LYS A 42 21.33 1.21 -8.24
C LYS A 42 22.18 2.44 -8.59
N GLY A 43 21.75 3.63 -8.17
CA GLY A 43 22.34 4.89 -8.63
C GLY A 43 22.26 5.10 -10.14
N TRP A 44 23.16 5.92 -10.66
CA TRP A 44 23.36 6.15 -12.09
C TRP A 44 24.62 5.45 -12.58
N SER A 45 24.72 5.29 -13.90
CA SER A 45 25.88 4.67 -14.56
C SER A 45 27.20 5.41 -14.32
N ASP A 46 27.15 6.70 -13.97
CA ASP A 46 28.31 7.52 -13.58
C ASP A 46 28.84 7.21 -12.17
N GLY A 47 28.14 6.36 -11.40
CA GLY A 47 28.46 6.00 -10.02
C GLY A 47 27.89 6.95 -8.96
N THR A 48 26.93 7.81 -9.33
CA THR A 48 26.29 8.78 -8.42
C THR A 48 24.93 8.30 -7.88
N PHE A 49 24.50 8.86 -6.75
CA PHE A 49 23.19 8.67 -6.12
C PHE A 49 22.26 9.87 -6.29
N ARG A 50 22.80 11.06 -6.55
CA ARG A 50 22.09 12.34 -6.73
C ARG A 50 21.16 12.67 -5.55
N PRO A 51 21.69 12.78 -4.32
CA PRO A 51 20.89 12.84 -3.09
C PRO A 51 19.86 13.97 -3.08
N LEU A 52 20.20 15.14 -3.64
CA LEU A 52 19.35 16.33 -3.60
C LEU A 52 18.31 16.41 -4.72
N GLN A 53 18.31 15.47 -5.66
CA GLN A 53 17.34 15.40 -6.76
C GLN A 53 15.99 14.87 -6.24
N SER A 54 14.87 15.43 -6.72
CA SER A 54 13.54 14.93 -6.39
C SER A 54 13.27 13.56 -7.02
N VAL A 55 12.50 12.72 -6.32
CA VAL A 55 12.10 11.38 -6.79
C VAL A 55 10.85 11.50 -7.65
N ALA A 56 10.95 11.01 -8.90
CA ALA A 56 9.79 10.84 -9.78
C ALA A 56 8.94 9.62 -9.37
N ARG A 57 7.64 9.63 -9.72
CA ARG A 57 6.67 8.58 -9.34
C ARG A 57 7.03 7.20 -9.88
N ASP A 58 7.60 7.12 -11.07
CA ASP A 58 8.12 5.88 -11.66
C ASP A 58 9.33 5.32 -10.90
N ALA A 59 10.26 6.18 -10.48
CA ALA A 59 11.40 5.80 -9.67
C ALA A 59 10.96 5.33 -8.28
N MET A 60 9.91 5.94 -7.71
CA MET A 60 9.27 5.44 -6.48
C MET A 60 8.67 4.04 -6.69
N ALA A 61 8.03 3.78 -7.83
CA ALA A 61 7.54 2.44 -8.16
C ALA A 61 8.68 1.42 -8.21
N ALA A 62 9.80 1.76 -8.85
CA ALA A 62 10.98 0.90 -8.89
C ALA A 62 11.59 0.65 -7.51
N PHE A 63 11.65 1.69 -6.68
CA PHE A 63 12.11 1.60 -5.29
C PHE A 63 11.24 0.68 -4.46
N LEU A 64 9.92 0.84 -4.49
CA LEU A 64 9.00 0.00 -3.71
C LEU A 64 8.97 -1.45 -4.22
N TYR A 65 9.04 -1.67 -5.54
CA TYR A 65 9.14 -3.01 -6.11
C TYR A 65 10.40 -3.74 -5.64
N ARG A 66 11.56 -3.08 -5.68
CA ARG A 66 12.81 -3.67 -5.16
C ARG A 66 12.80 -3.76 -3.64
N LEU A 67 12.14 -2.82 -2.95
CA LEU A 67 11.93 -2.90 -1.51
C LEU A 67 11.09 -4.14 -1.15
N ALA A 68 10.17 -4.56 -2.02
CA ALA A 68 9.41 -5.81 -1.89
C ALA A 68 10.20 -7.06 -2.34
N GLY A 69 11.49 -6.93 -2.64
CA GLY A 69 12.34 -8.04 -3.08
C GLY A 69 12.28 -8.33 -4.58
N SER A 70 11.69 -7.45 -5.40
CA SER A 70 11.52 -7.62 -6.84
C SER A 70 10.67 -8.84 -7.24
N PRO A 71 9.42 -8.95 -6.77
CA PRO A 71 8.58 -10.11 -7.01
C PRO A 71 8.35 -10.38 -8.51
N ALA A 72 8.39 -11.64 -8.96
CA ALA A 72 8.02 -11.95 -10.34
C ALA A 72 6.58 -11.53 -10.55
N TYR A 73 6.45 -10.75 -11.60
CA TYR A 73 5.24 -10.12 -11.99
C TYR A 73 5.33 -9.95 -13.49
N THR A 74 4.39 -10.58 -14.18
CA THR A 74 4.21 -10.40 -15.62
C THR A 74 3.31 -9.21 -15.79
N ALA A 75 3.87 -8.11 -16.29
CA ALA A 75 3.10 -6.91 -16.58
C ALA A 75 2.09 -7.18 -17.70
N PRO A 76 0.91 -6.53 -17.69
CA PRO A 76 -0.10 -6.76 -18.70
C PRO A 76 0.39 -6.33 -20.09
N SER A 77 -0.06 -7.02 -21.13
CA SER A 77 0.24 -6.68 -22.53
C SER A 77 -0.41 -5.37 -22.99
N GLN A 78 -1.39 -4.87 -22.23
CA GLN A 78 -1.99 -3.55 -22.39
C GLN A 78 -1.94 -2.79 -21.06
N SER A 79 -1.54 -1.53 -21.12
CA SER A 79 -1.46 -0.67 -19.93
C SER A 79 -2.83 -0.34 -19.36
N TRP A 80 -2.92 -0.29 -18.03
CA TRP A 80 -4.09 0.26 -17.34
C TRP A 80 -4.08 1.80 -17.30
N PHE A 81 -2.88 2.38 -17.39
CA PHE A 81 -2.66 3.82 -17.36
C PHE A 81 -2.43 4.37 -18.77
N THR A 82 -3.15 5.43 -19.12
CA THR A 82 -3.12 6.03 -20.46
C THR A 82 -1.78 6.66 -20.82
N ASP A 83 -0.99 7.06 -19.82
CA ASP A 83 0.32 7.72 -19.95
C ASP A 83 1.51 6.80 -19.62
N VAL A 84 1.28 5.49 -19.56
CA VAL A 84 2.34 4.48 -19.34
C VAL A 84 2.27 3.41 -20.43
N PRO A 85 2.60 3.72 -21.69
CA PRO A 85 2.58 2.73 -22.78
C PRO A 85 3.57 1.56 -22.52
N VAL A 86 3.32 0.41 -23.14
CA VAL A 86 4.22 -0.76 -23.05
C VAL A 86 5.62 -0.36 -23.49
N GLY A 87 6.63 -0.75 -22.70
CA GLY A 87 8.03 -0.35 -22.92
C GLY A 87 8.47 0.91 -22.17
N THR A 88 7.55 1.63 -21.51
CA THR A 88 7.90 2.74 -20.61
C THR A 88 8.88 2.27 -19.54
N GLN A 89 9.83 3.13 -19.15
CA GLN A 89 10.72 2.84 -18.04
C GLN A 89 9.90 2.53 -16.78
N PHE A 90 10.28 1.45 -16.09
CA PHE A 90 9.57 0.93 -14.91
C PHE A 90 8.11 0.50 -15.15
N TYR A 91 7.71 0.20 -16.41
CA TYR A 91 6.37 -0.27 -16.76
C TYR A 91 5.91 -1.43 -15.86
N LYS A 92 6.79 -2.42 -15.66
CA LYS A 92 6.51 -3.61 -14.84
C LYS A 92 6.26 -3.22 -13.38
N GLU A 93 7.11 -2.38 -12.82
CA GLU A 93 7.05 -1.96 -11.42
C GLU A 93 5.82 -1.10 -11.15
N ILE A 94 5.47 -0.19 -12.08
CA ILE A 94 4.25 0.63 -11.99
C ILE A 94 3.00 -0.26 -11.95
N HIS A 95 2.91 -1.24 -12.86
CA HIS A 95 1.77 -2.16 -12.90
C HIS A 95 1.75 -3.13 -11.72
N TRP A 96 2.93 -3.54 -11.21
CA TRP A 96 3.01 -4.30 -9.96
C TRP A 96 2.42 -3.50 -8.80
N LEU A 97 2.81 -2.23 -8.61
CA LEU A 97 2.24 -1.37 -7.56
C LEU A 97 0.72 -1.27 -7.66
N ALA A 98 0.20 -1.13 -8.89
CA ALA A 98 -1.23 -1.05 -9.12
C ALA A 98 -1.94 -2.37 -8.77
N SER A 99 -1.35 -3.51 -9.14
CA SER A 99 -1.88 -4.83 -8.81
C SER A 99 -1.93 -5.12 -7.31
N GLN A 100 -1.02 -4.52 -6.53
CA GLN A 100 -1.00 -4.63 -5.07
C GLN A 100 -1.87 -3.58 -4.37
N GLY A 101 -2.56 -2.71 -5.10
CA GLY A 101 -3.34 -1.61 -4.53
C GLY A 101 -2.49 -0.54 -3.82
N ILE A 102 -1.17 -0.52 -4.06
CA ILE A 102 -0.25 0.48 -3.53
C ILE A 102 -0.48 1.83 -4.24
N THR A 103 -0.76 1.77 -5.53
CA THR A 103 -1.15 2.94 -6.33
C THR A 103 -2.48 2.70 -7.03
N THR A 104 -3.26 3.76 -7.16
CA THR A 104 -4.54 3.77 -7.90
C THR A 104 -4.48 4.67 -9.14
N GLY A 105 -3.33 5.31 -9.39
CA GLY A 105 -3.22 6.40 -10.36
C GLY A 105 -4.10 7.60 -10.01
N TYR A 106 -4.47 8.35 -11.03
CA TYR A 106 -5.34 9.52 -10.98
C TYR A 106 -6.71 9.21 -11.60
N PRO A 107 -7.76 10.00 -11.28
CA PRO A 107 -9.11 9.79 -11.83
C PRO A 107 -9.19 9.82 -13.36
N ASP A 108 -8.26 10.52 -14.02
CA ASP A 108 -8.11 10.60 -15.49
C ASP A 108 -7.44 9.37 -16.12
N ARG A 109 -7.27 8.28 -15.35
CA ARG A 109 -6.57 7.05 -15.72
C ARG A 109 -5.07 7.23 -16.03
N THR A 110 -4.45 8.29 -15.54
CA THR A 110 -2.99 8.48 -15.65
C THR A 110 -2.25 8.02 -14.39
N PHE A 111 -0.96 7.74 -14.51
CA PHE A 111 -0.03 7.48 -13.41
C PHE A 111 0.89 8.68 -13.11
N LYS A 112 1.16 9.51 -14.11
CA LYS A 112 2.08 10.66 -14.13
C LYS A 112 3.51 10.27 -13.75
N PRO A 113 4.17 9.37 -14.50
CA PRO A 113 5.42 8.72 -14.09
C PRO A 113 6.55 9.70 -13.77
N LEU A 114 6.69 10.76 -14.55
CA LEU A 114 7.79 11.73 -14.41
C LEU A 114 7.52 12.83 -13.38
N ASN A 115 6.31 12.91 -12.82
CA ASN A 115 6.02 13.90 -11.79
C ASN A 115 6.75 13.57 -10.50
N SER A 116 7.22 14.59 -9.79
CA SER A 116 7.81 14.41 -8.47
C SER A 116 6.78 13.88 -7.47
N VAL A 117 7.23 13.01 -6.57
CA VAL A 117 6.43 12.53 -5.44
C VAL A 117 6.49 13.55 -4.31
N ASN A 118 5.35 14.14 -3.97
CA ASN A 118 5.21 14.96 -2.76
C ASN A 118 5.18 14.09 -1.50
N ARG A 119 5.51 14.68 -0.36
CA ARG A 119 5.64 13.98 0.93
C ARG A 119 4.33 13.34 1.41
N ASP A 120 3.20 13.98 1.15
CA ASP A 120 1.88 13.45 1.46
C ASP A 120 1.53 12.22 0.60
N ALA A 121 1.80 12.28 -0.70
CA ALA A 121 1.65 11.15 -1.61
C ALA A 121 2.58 10.00 -1.20
N MET A 122 3.84 10.30 -0.85
CA MET A 122 4.77 9.30 -0.30
C MET A 122 4.19 8.62 0.94
N ALA A 123 3.52 9.36 1.84
CA ALA A 123 2.88 8.76 3.01
C ALA A 123 1.82 7.75 2.62
N ALA A 124 0.98 8.10 1.63
CA ALA A 124 -0.02 7.18 1.09
C ALA A 124 0.61 5.92 0.46
N PHE A 125 1.70 6.07 -0.30
CA PHE A 125 2.44 4.94 -0.87
C PHE A 125 2.95 4.00 0.22
N LEU A 126 3.65 4.53 1.24
CA LEU A 126 4.25 3.71 2.30
C LEU A 126 3.18 3.05 3.18
N TYR A 127 2.11 3.76 3.52
CA TYR A 127 1.00 3.18 4.30
C TYR A 127 0.35 2.00 3.57
N ARG A 128 0.10 2.13 2.26
CA ARG A 128 -0.46 1.02 1.45
C ARG A 128 0.54 -0.09 1.22
N PHE A 129 1.82 0.25 1.06
CA PHE A 129 2.91 -0.72 0.94
C PHE A 129 3.04 -1.57 2.20
N SER A 130 2.83 -0.99 3.37
CA SER A 130 2.74 -1.67 4.67
C SER A 130 1.42 -2.43 4.89
N VAL A 131 0.66 -2.73 3.82
CA VAL A 131 -0.61 -3.46 3.86
C VAL A 131 -1.68 -2.71 4.68
N LYS A 132 -1.68 -1.37 4.60
CA LYS A 132 -2.69 -0.48 5.21
C LYS A 132 -2.96 -0.85 6.69
N PRO A 133 -1.94 -0.81 7.56
CA PRO A 133 -2.06 -1.28 8.92
C PRO A 133 -3.21 -0.57 9.64
N THR A 134 -3.94 -1.31 10.49
CA THR A 134 -5.03 -0.74 11.29
C THR A 134 -4.47 0.37 12.16
N PHE A 135 -4.87 1.61 11.88
CA PHE A 135 -4.36 2.78 12.57
C PHE A 135 -5.45 3.82 12.72
N THR A 136 -5.63 4.32 13.94
CA THR A 136 -6.55 5.41 14.25
C THR A 136 -5.74 6.67 14.47
N ALA A 137 -5.92 7.65 13.59
CA ALA A 137 -5.21 8.92 13.71
C ALA A 137 -5.69 9.71 14.93
N SER A 138 -4.74 10.33 15.63
CA SER A 138 -5.03 11.26 16.73
C SER A 138 -5.91 12.42 16.24
N LYS A 139 -6.78 12.94 17.12
CA LYS A 139 -7.54 14.17 16.84
C LYS A 139 -6.67 15.43 16.86
N SER A 140 -5.45 15.32 17.39
CA SER A 140 -4.42 16.37 17.34
C SER A 140 -3.28 15.94 16.42
N SER A 141 -2.85 16.85 15.55
CA SER A 141 -1.79 16.58 14.59
C SER A 141 -0.41 16.60 15.24
N ALA A 142 0.43 15.64 14.86
CA ALA A 142 1.85 15.62 15.25
C ALA A 142 2.66 16.73 14.55
N PHE A 143 2.15 17.28 13.45
CA PHE A 143 2.84 18.31 12.66
C PHE A 143 1.97 19.56 12.51
N ARG A 144 2.60 20.73 12.70
CA ARG A 144 1.90 22.03 12.75
C ARG A 144 1.18 22.41 11.46
N ASP A 145 1.68 21.93 10.32
CA ASP A 145 1.21 22.26 8.98
C ASP A 145 0.37 21.14 8.33
N VAL A 146 -0.04 20.14 9.12
CA VAL A 146 -0.90 19.06 8.64
C VAL A 146 -2.24 19.13 9.38
N PRO A 147 -3.27 19.78 8.80
CA PRO A 147 -4.59 19.81 9.40
C PRO A 147 -5.25 18.43 9.35
N THR A 148 -6.14 18.14 10.31
CA THR A 148 -6.90 16.87 10.37
C THR A 148 -7.79 16.62 9.14
N ALA A 149 -8.12 17.68 8.40
CA ALA A 149 -8.86 17.63 7.14
C ALA A 149 -7.99 17.29 5.91
N ASN A 150 -6.66 17.17 6.06
CA ASN A 150 -5.80 16.75 4.96
C ASN A 150 -6.19 15.35 4.49
N MET A 151 -6.30 15.15 3.18
CA MET A 151 -6.75 13.87 2.60
C MET A 151 -5.85 12.67 2.95
N PHE A 152 -4.59 12.92 3.30
CA PHE A 152 -3.61 11.92 3.75
C PHE A 152 -3.27 12.06 5.24
N TYR A 153 -4.14 12.72 6.03
CA TYR A 153 -3.90 12.94 7.46
C TYR A 153 -3.66 11.64 8.22
N LYS A 154 -4.39 10.58 7.88
CA LYS A 154 -4.25 9.26 8.51
C LYS A 154 -2.87 8.69 8.28
N GLU A 155 -2.41 8.69 7.03
CA GLU A 155 -1.13 8.13 6.61
C GLU A 155 0.04 8.94 7.17
N ILE A 156 -0.06 10.27 7.14
CA ILE A 156 0.95 11.15 7.73
C ILE A 156 1.04 10.95 9.25
N SER A 157 -0.10 10.83 9.93
CA SER A 157 -0.15 10.54 11.37
C SER A 157 0.44 9.18 11.71
N TRP A 158 0.21 8.17 10.86
CA TRP A 158 0.81 6.85 11.02
C TRP A 158 2.33 6.89 10.88
N LEU A 159 2.85 7.64 9.90
CA LEU A 159 4.31 7.82 9.76
C LEU A 159 4.94 8.47 11.00
N ALA A 160 4.25 9.43 11.61
CA ALA A 160 4.72 10.06 12.85
C ALA A 160 4.73 9.05 14.00
N ASN A 161 3.63 8.30 14.16
CA ASN A 161 3.46 7.33 15.25
C ASN A 161 4.48 6.18 15.20
N THR A 162 4.82 5.73 13.99
CA THR A 162 5.79 4.64 13.76
C THR A 162 7.25 5.12 13.71
N GLY A 163 7.48 6.44 13.78
CA GLY A 163 8.81 7.02 13.67
C GLY A 163 9.40 6.98 12.25
N ILE A 164 8.63 6.60 11.22
CA ILE A 164 9.06 6.69 9.82
C ILE A 164 9.31 8.16 9.44
N SER A 165 8.43 9.07 9.87
CA SER A 165 8.62 10.51 9.72
C SER A 165 8.83 11.19 11.07
N THR A 166 9.92 11.94 11.19
CA THR A 166 10.20 12.80 12.35
C THR A 166 9.82 14.26 12.12
N GLY A 167 9.44 14.63 10.89
CA GLY A 167 9.24 16.03 10.49
C GLY A 167 10.53 16.85 10.50
N TRP A 168 10.37 18.17 10.39
CA TRP A 168 11.45 19.15 10.55
C TRP A 168 11.56 19.61 12.01
N SER A 169 12.71 20.19 12.35
CA SER A 169 12.99 20.73 13.68
C SER A 169 12.01 21.83 14.12
N ASP A 170 11.35 22.48 13.17
CA ASP A 170 10.31 23.49 13.43
C ASP A 170 8.90 22.89 13.62
N GLY A 171 8.78 21.56 13.63
CA GLY A 171 7.53 20.83 13.84
C GLY A 171 6.65 20.70 12.59
N ARG A 172 7.16 20.99 11.39
CA ARG A 172 6.42 20.83 10.12
C ARG A 172 6.66 19.46 9.45
N PHE A 173 5.75 19.07 8.56
CA PHE A 173 5.84 17.91 7.67
C PHE A 173 5.96 18.27 6.19
N LEU A 174 5.60 19.50 5.78
CA LEU A 174 5.70 20.01 4.41
C LEU A 174 5.04 19.08 3.38
N PRO A 175 3.73 18.80 3.50
CA PRO A 175 3.04 17.73 2.74
C PRO A 175 3.18 17.88 1.22
N LEU A 176 3.14 19.10 0.70
CA LEU A 176 3.21 19.38 -0.75
C LEU A 176 4.64 19.52 -1.29
N GLN A 177 5.66 19.34 -0.45
CA GLN A 177 7.05 19.44 -0.90
C GLN A 177 7.48 18.14 -1.59
N PRO A 178 8.13 18.20 -2.77
CA PRO A 178 8.76 17.04 -3.39
C PRO A 178 9.78 16.35 -2.48
N VAL A 179 9.77 15.02 -2.45
CA VAL A 179 10.72 14.20 -1.70
C VAL A 179 12.03 14.10 -2.48
N LYS A 180 13.12 14.57 -1.87
CA LYS A 180 14.49 14.36 -2.36
C LYS A 180 14.93 12.90 -2.16
N ARG A 181 15.86 12.43 -2.99
CA ARG A 181 16.31 11.01 -2.99
C ARG A 181 16.94 10.56 -1.69
N ASP A 182 17.68 11.44 -1.03
CA ASP A 182 18.28 11.19 0.29
C ASP A 182 17.20 11.03 1.39
N ALA A 183 16.21 11.91 1.42
CA ALA A 183 15.06 11.81 2.30
C ALA A 183 14.23 10.55 2.00
N MET A 184 14.06 10.20 0.71
CA MET A 184 13.42 8.94 0.32
C MET A 184 14.15 7.73 0.90
N ALA A 185 15.49 7.74 0.91
CA ALA A 185 16.27 6.68 1.53
C ALA A 185 15.97 6.55 3.03
N ALA A 186 15.89 7.68 3.74
CA ALA A 186 15.53 7.69 5.15
C ALA A 186 14.13 7.10 5.40
N PHE A 187 13.15 7.50 4.59
CA PHE A 187 11.79 6.96 4.69
C PHE A 187 11.76 5.45 4.47
N MET A 188 12.33 4.98 3.36
CA MET A 188 12.35 3.55 3.03
C MET A 188 13.12 2.72 4.07
N TYR A 189 14.24 3.23 4.56
CA TYR A 189 15.03 2.59 5.60
C TYR A 189 14.25 2.43 6.90
N ARG A 190 13.42 3.41 7.27
CA ARG A 190 12.60 3.34 8.49
C ARG A 190 11.35 2.50 8.28
N THR A 191 10.73 2.55 7.09
CA THR A 191 9.59 1.67 6.75
C THR A 191 9.93 0.20 6.86
N LYS A 192 11.22 -0.21 6.83
CA LYS A 192 11.61 -1.61 6.98
C LYS A 192 11.06 -2.31 8.24
N THR A 193 10.78 -1.56 9.32
CA THR A 193 10.20 -2.09 10.56
C THR A 193 8.68 -2.26 10.48
N GLU A 194 8.05 -1.59 9.51
CA GLU A 194 6.62 -1.61 9.21
C GLU A 194 6.30 -2.37 7.93
N LEU A 195 7.27 -3.06 7.34
CA LEU A 195 6.99 -4.04 6.30
C LEU A 195 6.17 -5.15 6.97
N PRO A 196 5.18 -5.75 6.28
CA PRO A 196 4.65 -7.04 6.72
C PRO A 196 5.88 -7.92 6.97
N LEU A 197 6.05 -8.31 8.23
CA LEU A 197 7.38 -8.61 8.78
C LEU A 197 8.11 -9.63 7.90
N ASN A 198 9.44 -9.46 7.91
CA ASN A 198 10.51 -10.02 7.10
C ASN A 198 10.27 -10.28 5.60
N ARG A 199 11.26 -9.86 4.82
CA ARG A 199 11.44 -10.36 3.46
C ARG A 199 11.80 -11.86 3.50
N PRO A 200 11.27 -12.69 2.58
CA PRO A 200 12.00 -13.89 2.18
C PRO A 200 13.41 -13.48 1.72
N ALA A 201 14.40 -14.37 1.84
CA ALA A 201 15.63 -14.22 1.07
C ALA A 201 15.26 -13.93 -0.40
N ALA A 202 15.99 -12.99 -1.03
CA ALA A 202 15.73 -12.38 -2.35
C ALA A 202 14.83 -13.19 -3.29
N TYR A 203 13.85 -12.56 -3.93
CA TYR A 203 13.00 -13.23 -4.91
C TYR A 203 13.86 -13.95 -5.97
N GLY A 204 13.63 -15.26 -6.17
CA GLY A 204 14.52 -16.16 -6.92
C GLY A 204 15.41 -17.06 -6.03
N SER A 205 15.38 -16.88 -4.72
CA SER A 205 16.02 -17.79 -3.75
C SER A 205 15.32 -19.14 -3.71
N THR A 206 16.11 -20.18 -3.49
CA THR A 206 15.59 -21.50 -3.12
C THR A 206 15.11 -21.49 -1.67
N ALA A 207 14.19 -22.39 -1.33
CA ALA A 207 13.74 -22.58 0.04
C ALA A 207 14.90 -22.94 1.00
N VAL A 208 15.94 -23.63 0.50
CA VAL A 208 17.16 -23.94 1.28
C VAL A 208 17.91 -22.66 1.66
N GLN A 209 18.07 -21.72 0.73
CA GLN A 209 18.73 -20.44 1.01
C GLN A 209 17.94 -19.62 2.03
N VAL A 210 16.60 -19.61 1.95
CA VAL A 210 15.77 -18.94 2.95
C VAL A 210 15.89 -19.63 4.31
N LEU A 211 15.87 -20.97 4.35
CA LEU A 211 16.03 -21.73 5.59
C LEU A 211 17.32 -21.36 6.32
N GLN A 212 18.43 -21.18 5.60
CA GLN A 212 19.72 -20.76 6.16
C GLN A 212 19.67 -19.41 6.88
N SER A 213 18.78 -18.49 6.48
CA SER A 213 18.61 -17.19 7.15
C SER A 213 17.74 -17.22 8.41
N ILE A 214 16.92 -18.26 8.60
CA ILE A 214 16.03 -18.35 9.77
C ILE A 214 16.90 -18.63 11.02
N PRO A 215 16.68 -17.99 12.16
CA PRO A 215 17.38 -18.35 13.39
C PRO A 215 17.08 -19.78 13.85
N VAL A 216 18.04 -20.44 14.51
CA VAL A 216 17.83 -21.72 15.19
C VAL A 216 17.80 -21.50 16.69
N LYS A 217 16.71 -21.88 17.35
CA LYS A 217 16.58 -21.83 18.81
C LYS A 217 15.70 -22.98 19.31
N GLY A 218 15.75 -23.27 20.60
CA GLY A 218 14.80 -24.17 21.24
C GLY A 218 13.36 -23.65 21.21
N ARG A 219 12.39 -24.50 21.57
CA ARG A 219 11.01 -24.06 21.80
C ARG A 219 10.97 -23.18 23.06
N ALA A 220 10.35 -22.01 22.95
CA ALA A 220 9.98 -21.20 24.11
C ALA A 220 8.78 -21.85 24.83
N PRO A 221 8.51 -21.47 26.10
CA PRO A 221 7.33 -21.96 26.81
C PRO A 221 6.02 -21.67 26.07
N LYS A 222 5.04 -22.57 26.17
CA LYS A 222 3.67 -22.36 25.66
C LYS A 222 2.83 -21.46 26.58
N THR A 223 3.37 -21.05 27.73
CA THR A 223 2.68 -20.19 28.70
C THR A 223 2.13 -18.93 28.04
N GLY A 224 0.88 -18.59 28.34
CA GLY A 224 0.19 -17.41 27.80
C GLY A 224 -0.31 -17.56 26.36
N TYR A 225 -0.11 -18.71 25.72
CA TYR A 225 -0.71 -19.00 24.43
C TYR A 225 -2.23 -19.07 24.55
N ASP A 226 -2.89 -18.28 23.72
CA ASP A 226 -4.32 -18.36 23.44
C ASP A 226 -4.49 -18.04 21.94
N ARG A 227 -5.33 -18.80 21.25
CA ARG A 227 -5.57 -18.62 19.82
C ARG A 227 -6.11 -17.22 19.52
N ASP A 228 -6.89 -16.64 20.42
CA ASP A 228 -7.50 -15.32 20.26
C ASP A 228 -6.45 -14.19 20.28
N LYS A 229 -5.21 -14.47 20.72
CA LYS A 229 -4.09 -13.52 20.61
C LYS A 229 -3.66 -13.28 19.16
N PHE A 230 -4.10 -14.12 18.22
CA PHE A 230 -3.91 -13.94 16.78
C PHE A 230 -5.09 -13.22 16.11
N GLY A 231 -5.98 -12.62 16.91
CA GLY A 231 -7.10 -11.82 16.43
C GLY A 231 -8.31 -12.67 16.03
N PRO A 232 -9.36 -12.02 15.52
CA PRO A 232 -10.60 -12.69 15.17
C PRO A 232 -10.37 -13.78 14.11
N THR A 233 -11.04 -14.92 14.30
CA THR A 233 -10.99 -16.02 13.34
C THR A 233 -11.52 -15.57 11.99
N TRP A 234 -10.72 -15.74 10.94
CA TRP A 234 -11.07 -15.41 9.56
C TRP A 234 -11.35 -13.91 9.36
N PHE A 235 -10.46 -13.06 9.86
CA PHE A 235 -10.57 -11.62 9.64
C PHE A 235 -10.58 -11.28 8.15
N ASP A 236 -11.43 -10.34 7.72
CA ASP A 236 -11.39 -9.80 6.35
C ASP A 236 -10.16 -8.88 6.22
N THR A 237 -9.05 -9.44 5.74
CA THR A 237 -7.75 -8.73 5.70
C THR A 237 -7.63 -7.75 4.54
N ASP A 238 -8.34 -7.98 3.43
CA ASP A 238 -8.29 -7.14 2.23
C ASP A 238 -9.48 -6.16 2.13
N ASN A 239 -10.42 -6.23 3.09
CA ASN A 239 -11.66 -5.46 3.17
C ASN A 239 -12.53 -5.63 1.91
N ASN A 240 -12.53 -6.82 1.31
CA ASN A 240 -13.34 -7.13 0.14
C ASN A 240 -14.79 -7.53 0.51
N GLY A 241 -15.10 -7.66 1.81
CA GLY A 241 -16.40 -8.09 2.33
C GLY A 241 -16.53 -9.61 2.56
N CYS A 242 -15.48 -10.38 2.29
CA CYS A 242 -15.38 -11.81 2.52
C CYS A 242 -14.46 -12.09 3.73
N ASP A 243 -14.80 -13.08 4.54
CA ASP A 243 -13.85 -13.57 5.56
C ASP A 243 -12.68 -14.33 4.89
N THR A 244 -11.51 -14.33 5.55
CA THR A 244 -10.31 -14.99 5.00
C THR A 244 -10.55 -16.47 4.69
N ARG A 245 -11.45 -17.16 5.40
CA ARG A 245 -11.78 -18.56 5.08
C ARG A 245 -12.40 -18.68 3.70
N ASN A 246 -13.36 -17.83 3.38
CA ASN A 246 -14.02 -17.83 2.09
C ASN A 246 -13.07 -17.39 0.98
N ASP A 247 -12.15 -16.47 1.24
CA ASP A 247 -11.10 -16.13 0.27
C ASP A 247 -10.19 -17.33 -0.03
N MET A 248 -9.80 -18.08 1.01
CA MET A 248 -9.01 -19.30 0.83
C MET A 248 -9.78 -20.38 0.07
N LEU A 249 -11.06 -20.58 0.39
CA LEU A 249 -11.91 -21.53 -0.34
C LEU A 249 -12.05 -21.13 -1.81
N LYS A 250 -12.38 -19.87 -2.09
CA LYS A 250 -12.51 -19.32 -3.44
C LYS A 250 -11.21 -19.46 -4.24
N ARG A 251 -10.07 -19.32 -3.58
CA ARG A 251 -8.75 -19.44 -4.19
C ARG A 251 -8.33 -20.88 -4.48
N GLN A 252 -8.73 -21.83 -3.63
CA GLN A 252 -8.16 -23.18 -3.61
C GLN A 252 -9.12 -24.29 -4.04
N LEU A 253 -10.42 -24.00 -4.16
CA LEU A 253 -11.39 -24.91 -4.76
C LEU A 253 -11.60 -24.57 -6.24
N THR A 254 -11.95 -25.58 -7.02
CA THR A 254 -12.45 -25.42 -8.39
C THR A 254 -13.97 -25.65 -8.43
N ASN A 255 -14.62 -25.34 -9.55
CA ASN A 255 -16.06 -25.55 -9.76
C ASN A 255 -16.94 -24.98 -8.63
N ILE A 256 -16.61 -23.77 -8.19
CA ILE A 256 -17.24 -23.15 -7.02
C ILE A 256 -18.62 -22.57 -7.34
N THR A 257 -19.52 -22.64 -6.38
CA THR A 257 -20.78 -21.86 -6.35
C THR A 257 -20.86 -21.05 -5.06
N TYR A 258 -21.79 -20.10 -4.96
CA TYR A 258 -21.96 -19.23 -3.79
C TYR A 258 -23.35 -19.35 -3.19
N THR A 259 -23.46 -19.24 -1.86
CA THR A 259 -24.74 -19.24 -1.14
C THR A 259 -25.45 -17.91 -1.31
N TYR A 260 -24.69 -16.80 -1.29
CA TYR A 260 -25.16 -15.45 -1.54
C TYR A 260 -23.98 -14.57 -1.97
N GLY A 261 -24.22 -13.66 -2.92
CA GLY A 261 -23.19 -12.78 -3.47
C GLY A 261 -22.04 -13.56 -4.13
N ASN A 262 -20.80 -13.08 -3.95
CA ASN A 262 -19.57 -13.62 -4.52
C ASN A 262 -18.49 -13.93 -3.46
N CYS A 263 -18.89 -14.03 -2.20
CA CYS A 263 -18.02 -14.31 -1.05
C CYS A 263 -18.28 -15.70 -0.46
N GLN A 264 -19.52 -15.99 -0.04
CA GLN A 264 -19.78 -17.20 0.74
C GLN A 264 -19.82 -18.43 -0.19
N VAL A 265 -18.72 -19.18 -0.27
CA VAL A 265 -18.61 -20.37 -1.13
C VAL A 265 -19.60 -21.44 -0.65
N ALA A 266 -20.56 -21.83 -1.48
CA ALA A 266 -21.56 -22.87 -1.21
C ALA A 266 -21.02 -24.27 -1.54
N THR A 267 -20.43 -24.43 -2.72
CA THR A 267 -19.86 -25.71 -3.16
C THR A 267 -18.53 -25.49 -3.86
N GLY A 268 -17.77 -26.57 -4.04
CA GLY A 268 -16.57 -26.60 -4.88
C GLY A 268 -15.88 -27.95 -4.80
N VAL A 269 -14.80 -28.11 -5.55
CA VAL A 269 -13.99 -29.32 -5.57
C VAL A 269 -12.60 -28.97 -5.05
N LEU A 270 -12.19 -29.61 -3.96
CA LEU A 270 -10.85 -29.52 -3.43
C LEU A 270 -10.03 -30.71 -3.95
N ASN A 271 -8.98 -30.41 -4.72
CA ASN A 271 -7.90 -31.37 -4.95
C ASN A 271 -6.95 -31.24 -3.74
N ASP A 272 -7.17 -32.06 -2.71
CA ASP A 272 -6.54 -31.87 -1.41
C ASP A 272 -5.02 -32.12 -1.50
N PRO A 273 -4.18 -31.11 -1.23
CA PRO A 273 -2.75 -31.29 -1.35
C PRO A 273 -2.18 -32.22 -0.28
N TYR A 274 -2.81 -32.36 0.89
CA TYR A 274 -2.22 -33.15 1.97
C TYR A 274 -2.39 -34.64 1.76
N THR A 275 -3.54 -35.08 1.24
CA THR A 275 -3.84 -36.49 0.99
C THR A 275 -3.70 -36.91 -0.47
N GLY A 276 -3.77 -35.96 -1.41
CA GLY A 276 -3.87 -36.24 -2.85
C GLY A 276 -5.28 -36.69 -3.29
N MET A 277 -6.26 -36.69 -2.38
CA MET A 277 -7.64 -37.07 -2.68
C MET A 277 -8.45 -35.88 -3.23
N VAL A 278 -9.52 -36.19 -3.97
CA VAL A 278 -10.51 -35.19 -4.41
C VAL A 278 -11.66 -35.17 -3.40
N ILE A 279 -11.99 -33.99 -2.88
CA ILE A 279 -13.06 -33.79 -1.91
C ILE A 279 -14.09 -32.83 -2.50
N ASN A 280 -15.34 -33.27 -2.61
CA ASN A 280 -16.45 -32.41 -2.99
C ASN A 280 -16.93 -31.63 -1.77
N PHE A 281 -16.64 -30.33 -1.75
CA PHE A 281 -17.09 -29.42 -0.73
C PHE A 281 -18.54 -28.98 -1.00
N VAL A 282 -19.38 -29.12 0.01
CA VAL A 282 -20.76 -28.62 0.11
C VAL A 282 -20.94 -28.04 1.50
N ARG A 283 -21.09 -26.71 1.56
CA ARG A 283 -21.35 -25.97 2.80
C ARG A 283 -22.51 -26.62 3.56
N GLY A 284 -22.29 -26.86 4.84
CA GLY A 284 -23.14 -27.72 5.66
C GLY A 284 -22.33 -28.52 6.66
N THR A 285 -23.02 -29.17 7.59
CA THR A 285 -22.43 -29.87 8.74
C THR A 285 -21.49 -31.01 8.36
N THR A 286 -21.74 -31.69 7.23
CA THR A 286 -20.99 -32.88 6.81
C THR A 286 -19.63 -32.56 6.21
N THR A 287 -19.55 -31.67 5.21
CA THR A 287 -18.28 -31.45 4.48
C THR A 287 -17.56 -30.16 4.88
N SER A 288 -18.21 -29.24 5.62
CA SER A 288 -17.49 -28.06 6.15
C SER A 288 -16.48 -28.42 7.23
N THR A 289 -16.69 -29.53 7.93
CA THR A 289 -15.73 -30.12 8.87
C THR A 289 -14.71 -30.99 8.15
N ALA A 290 -15.08 -31.57 7.00
CA ALA A 290 -14.19 -32.33 6.13
C ALA A 290 -13.21 -31.45 5.34
N VAL A 291 -13.56 -30.21 5.00
CA VAL A 291 -12.64 -29.23 4.42
C VAL A 291 -12.34 -28.12 5.42
N GLN A 292 -11.15 -28.17 6.01
CA GLN A 292 -10.65 -27.18 6.95
C GLN A 292 -9.67 -26.23 6.27
N ILE A 293 -9.43 -25.07 6.86
CA ILE A 293 -8.30 -24.21 6.47
C ILE A 293 -7.23 -24.40 7.54
N ASP A 294 -6.16 -25.10 7.18
CA ASP A 294 -5.00 -25.31 8.04
C ASP A 294 -4.14 -24.05 8.10
N HIS A 295 -3.54 -23.83 9.26
CA HIS A 295 -2.35 -23.01 9.45
C HIS A 295 -1.11 -23.87 9.23
N VAL A 296 -0.52 -23.79 8.02
CA VAL A 296 0.63 -24.61 7.58
C VAL A 296 1.76 -24.57 8.61
N VAL A 297 2.01 -23.40 9.20
CA VAL A 297 2.70 -23.24 10.49
C VAL A 297 1.63 -23.02 11.58
N ALA A 298 1.43 -24.01 12.44
CA ALA A 298 0.42 -23.96 13.49
C ALA A 298 0.64 -22.76 14.43
N LEU A 299 -0.44 -22.09 14.85
CA LEU A 299 -0.35 -20.87 15.67
C LEU A 299 0.33 -21.12 17.04
N SER A 300 0.07 -22.29 17.63
CA SER A 300 0.70 -22.74 18.88
C SER A 300 2.18 -23.08 18.71
N ASP A 301 2.58 -23.61 17.55
CA ASP A 301 4.00 -23.81 17.20
C ASP A 301 4.69 -22.46 17.02
N ALA A 302 4.05 -21.56 16.28
CA ALA A 302 4.54 -20.20 16.05
C ALA A 302 4.72 -19.43 17.37
N TRP A 303 3.79 -19.56 18.32
CA TRP A 303 3.90 -18.94 19.65
C TRP A 303 5.21 -19.31 20.35
N GLN A 304 5.50 -20.61 20.41
CA GLN A 304 6.73 -21.15 21.01
C GLN A 304 7.98 -20.86 20.17
N LYS A 305 7.81 -20.34 18.95
CA LYS A 305 8.90 -20.07 18.00
C LYS A 305 8.95 -18.61 17.51
N GLY A 306 8.41 -17.69 18.31
CA GLY A 306 8.62 -16.25 18.14
C GLY A 306 7.36 -15.40 18.08
N ALA A 307 6.19 -15.99 17.85
CA ALA A 307 4.94 -15.22 17.72
C ALA A 307 4.52 -14.54 19.03
N GLN A 308 5.02 -14.99 20.18
CA GLN A 308 4.82 -14.29 21.45
C GLN A 308 5.51 -12.90 21.50
N GLN A 309 6.52 -12.67 20.67
CA GLN A 309 7.26 -11.39 20.57
C GLN A 309 6.64 -10.45 19.54
N LEU A 310 5.74 -10.95 18.69
CA LEU A 310 5.06 -10.15 17.70
C LEU A 310 4.03 -9.22 18.34
N SER A 311 3.73 -8.11 17.68
CA SER A 311 2.56 -7.29 18.02
C SER A 311 1.27 -8.05 17.74
N ALA A 312 0.13 -7.55 18.27
CA ALA A 312 -1.17 -8.13 17.99
C ALA A 312 -1.49 -8.13 16.48
N ASP A 313 -1.20 -7.02 15.79
CA ASP A 313 -1.41 -6.90 14.34
C ASP A 313 -0.52 -7.84 13.54
N GLN A 314 0.73 -8.05 13.96
CA GLN A 314 1.65 -8.98 13.31
C GLN A 314 1.18 -10.43 13.45
N ARG A 315 0.66 -10.81 14.63
CA ARG A 315 0.03 -12.12 14.82
C ARG A 315 -1.23 -12.28 13.96
N LEU A 316 -2.06 -11.23 13.89
CA LEU A 316 -3.25 -11.21 13.03
C LEU A 316 -2.87 -11.43 11.56
N MET A 317 -1.84 -10.74 11.09
CA MET A 317 -1.33 -10.91 9.72
C MET A 317 -0.78 -12.31 9.49
N PHE A 318 0.04 -12.86 10.39
CA PHE A 318 0.54 -14.23 10.29
C PHE A 318 -0.58 -15.28 10.23
N ALA A 319 -1.64 -15.09 11.01
CA ALA A 319 -2.76 -16.01 11.07
C ALA A 319 -3.70 -15.90 9.85
N ASN A 320 -3.68 -14.80 9.10
CA ASN A 320 -4.51 -14.62 7.92
C ASN A 320 -3.71 -14.57 6.61
N ASP A 321 -2.39 -14.84 6.67
CA ASP A 321 -1.52 -14.88 5.51
C ASP A 321 -1.87 -16.09 4.60
N PRO A 322 -2.25 -15.88 3.33
CA PRO A 322 -2.53 -16.97 2.40
C PRO A 322 -1.34 -17.93 2.19
N LEU A 323 -0.11 -17.51 2.47
CA LEU A 323 1.06 -18.37 2.49
C LEU A 323 1.00 -19.38 3.65
N ASN A 324 0.44 -18.98 4.78
CA ASN A 324 0.24 -19.81 5.95
C ASN A 324 -1.12 -20.55 5.96
N LEU A 325 -2.00 -20.31 4.98
CA LEU A 325 -3.34 -20.93 4.96
C LEU A 325 -3.56 -21.96 3.84
N GLN A 326 -4.09 -23.13 4.17
CA GLN A 326 -4.35 -24.20 3.19
C GLN A 326 -5.69 -24.91 3.43
N ALA A 327 -6.59 -24.85 2.45
CA ALA A 327 -7.76 -25.71 2.39
C ALA A 327 -7.31 -27.17 2.27
N THR A 328 -7.74 -28.02 3.20
CA THR A 328 -7.29 -29.40 3.28
C THR A 328 -8.30 -30.32 3.97
N ASP A 329 -8.07 -31.63 3.86
CA ASP A 329 -8.81 -32.67 4.58
C ASP A 329 -8.76 -32.47 6.11
N GLY A 330 -9.94 -32.42 6.72
CA GLY A 330 -10.13 -32.13 8.14
C GLY A 330 -9.50 -33.16 9.08
N PRO A 331 -9.75 -34.47 8.91
CA PRO A 331 -9.06 -35.51 9.69
C PRO A 331 -7.54 -35.44 9.59
N THR A 332 -6.99 -35.25 8.38
CA THR A 332 -5.54 -35.13 8.17
C THR A 332 -4.97 -33.89 8.85
N ASN A 333 -5.68 -32.75 8.79
CA ASN A 333 -5.32 -31.55 9.55
C ASN A 333 -5.39 -31.77 11.07
N GLY A 334 -6.40 -32.50 11.55
CA GLY A 334 -6.52 -32.89 12.94
C GLY A 334 -5.35 -33.73 13.43
N GLN A 335 -4.85 -34.66 12.60
CA GLN A 335 -3.65 -35.45 12.88
C GLN A 335 -2.38 -34.61 12.96
N LYS A 336 -2.25 -33.57 12.12
CA LYS A 336 -1.13 -32.61 12.18
C LYS A 336 -1.09 -31.87 13.52
N GLY A 337 -2.24 -31.35 13.97
CA GLY A 337 -2.33 -30.54 15.18
C GLY A 337 -1.32 -29.38 15.22
N ASP A 338 -0.58 -29.29 16.34
CA ASP A 338 0.46 -28.28 16.57
C ASP A 338 1.86 -28.71 16.05
N GLY A 339 1.93 -29.79 15.25
CA GLY A 339 3.18 -30.35 14.76
C GLY A 339 3.96 -29.41 13.84
N ASP A 340 5.29 -29.44 13.97
CA ASP A 340 6.22 -28.85 13.01
C ASP A 340 6.72 -29.89 11.99
N ALA A 341 7.54 -29.46 11.03
CA ALA A 341 8.08 -30.34 9.98
C ALA A 341 8.88 -31.54 10.49
N ALA A 342 9.41 -31.52 11.71
CA ALA A 342 10.11 -32.66 12.30
C ALA A 342 9.14 -33.71 12.86
N THR A 343 7.96 -33.29 13.28
CA THR A 343 6.96 -34.17 13.90
C THR A 343 5.88 -34.64 12.94
N TRP A 344 5.60 -33.88 11.88
CA TRP A 344 4.55 -34.21 10.93
C TRP A 344 4.85 -33.63 9.55
N LEU A 345 4.61 -34.44 8.51
CA LEU A 345 4.62 -34.03 7.11
C LEU A 345 3.37 -34.61 6.43
N PRO A 346 2.81 -33.93 5.41
CA PRO A 346 1.66 -34.46 4.69
C PRO A 346 1.89 -35.88 4.16
N PRO A 347 0.88 -36.77 4.19
CA PRO A 347 1.00 -38.12 3.66
C PRO A 347 1.24 -38.13 2.14
N ASN A 348 0.70 -37.16 1.40
CA ASN A 348 1.03 -36.95 0.00
C ASN A 348 2.46 -36.42 -0.15
N THR A 349 3.38 -37.32 -0.49
CA THR A 349 4.82 -37.03 -0.61
C THR A 349 5.12 -36.00 -1.69
N SER A 350 4.35 -35.96 -2.78
CA SER A 350 4.53 -35.00 -3.87
C SER A 350 4.34 -33.54 -3.44
N TYR A 351 3.58 -33.30 -2.36
CA TYR A 351 3.32 -31.97 -1.85
C TYR A 351 4.36 -31.48 -0.82
N ARG A 352 5.20 -32.37 -0.27
CA ARG A 352 6.11 -32.05 0.85
C ARG A 352 7.09 -30.91 0.53
N CYS A 353 7.58 -30.83 -0.70
CA CYS A 353 8.44 -29.73 -1.15
C CYS A 353 7.73 -28.37 -1.03
N THR A 354 6.49 -28.30 -1.51
CA THR A 354 5.65 -27.09 -1.40
C THR A 354 5.31 -26.79 0.05
N TYR A 355 4.93 -27.80 0.83
CA TYR A 355 4.61 -27.66 2.25
C TYR A 355 5.76 -27.04 3.05
N VAL A 356 6.96 -27.64 2.96
CA VAL A 356 8.16 -27.15 3.67
C VAL A 356 8.57 -25.77 3.17
N SER A 357 8.54 -25.53 1.86
CA SER A 357 8.85 -24.21 1.29
C SER A 357 7.92 -23.12 1.84
N ARG A 358 6.62 -23.41 2.00
CA ARG A 358 5.66 -22.49 2.60
C ARG A 358 5.93 -22.23 4.08
N GLN A 359 6.25 -23.27 4.86
CA GLN A 359 6.60 -23.09 6.28
C GLN A 359 7.86 -22.24 6.45
N ILE A 360 8.89 -22.50 5.65
CA ILE A 360 10.14 -21.73 5.63
C ILE A 360 9.84 -20.28 5.31
N SER A 361 9.13 -20.00 4.21
CA SER A 361 8.82 -18.63 3.84
C SER A 361 7.93 -17.95 4.87
N ALA A 362 6.92 -18.61 5.44
CA ALA A 362 6.07 -18.02 6.46
C ALA A 362 6.85 -17.69 7.74
N LYS A 363 7.75 -18.56 8.20
CA LYS A 363 8.60 -18.29 9.36
C LYS A 363 9.62 -17.19 9.07
N ALA A 364 10.23 -17.28 7.89
CA ALA A 364 11.19 -16.32 7.41
C ALA A 364 10.57 -14.96 7.18
N ILE A 365 9.27 -14.85 6.86
CA ILE A 365 8.45 -13.63 6.79
C ILE A 365 8.12 -13.18 8.21
N HIS A 366 7.42 -13.96 9.01
CA HIS A 366 6.88 -13.43 10.27
C HIS A 366 7.86 -13.39 11.46
N GLY A 367 9.17 -13.31 11.25
CA GLY A 367 10.14 -13.15 12.35
C GLY A 367 10.35 -14.39 13.20
N LEU A 368 9.89 -15.56 12.74
CA LEU A 368 9.88 -16.77 13.54
C LEU A 368 11.20 -17.55 13.40
N TRP A 369 11.51 -18.39 14.39
CA TRP A 369 12.65 -19.30 14.32
C TRP A 369 12.21 -20.75 14.12
N VAL A 370 13.18 -21.63 13.89
CA VAL A 370 13.01 -23.09 13.84
C VAL A 370 13.82 -23.75 14.94
N THR A 371 13.43 -24.95 15.35
CA THR A 371 14.33 -25.82 16.14
C THR A 371 15.36 -26.46 15.23
N GLN A 372 16.42 -27.04 15.81
CA GLN A 372 17.40 -27.79 15.03
C GLN A 372 16.75 -28.97 14.32
N ALA A 373 15.93 -29.76 15.03
CA ALA A 373 15.21 -30.89 14.45
C ALA A 373 14.28 -30.47 13.29
N GLU A 374 13.56 -29.35 13.43
CA GLU A 374 12.71 -28.81 12.37
C GLU A 374 13.54 -28.39 11.16
N ARG A 375 14.66 -27.69 11.36
CA ARG A 375 15.58 -27.33 10.27
C ARG A 375 16.08 -28.57 9.53
N ASP A 376 16.51 -29.59 10.26
CA ASP A 376 17.08 -30.80 9.66
C ASP A 376 16.02 -31.55 8.85
N ALA A 377 14.79 -31.64 9.37
CA ALA A 377 13.66 -32.23 8.65
C ALA A 377 13.31 -31.44 7.38
N MET A 378 13.24 -30.10 7.48
CA MET A 378 12.98 -29.24 6.33
C MET A 378 14.07 -29.38 5.25
N ALA A 379 15.35 -29.35 5.64
CA ALA A 379 16.48 -29.54 4.74
C ALA A 379 16.45 -30.93 4.09
N GLY A 380 16.15 -31.97 4.88
CA GLY A 380 16.02 -33.35 4.41
C GLY A 380 14.96 -33.52 3.32
N VAL A 381 13.80 -32.88 3.46
CA VAL A 381 12.77 -32.84 2.41
C VAL A 381 13.31 -32.12 1.16
N LEU A 382 13.90 -30.94 1.34
CA LEU A 382 14.34 -30.09 0.23
C LEU A 382 15.46 -30.69 -0.63
N ASN A 383 16.27 -31.59 -0.07
CA ASN A 383 17.32 -32.31 -0.81
C ASN A 383 16.80 -33.06 -2.05
N TYR A 384 15.53 -33.44 -2.06
CA TYR A 384 14.91 -34.19 -3.16
C TYR A 384 14.02 -33.33 -4.07
N CYS A 385 13.98 -32.01 -3.85
CA CYS A 385 13.03 -31.11 -4.49
C CYS A 385 13.58 -30.34 -5.70
N GLY A 386 14.78 -30.67 -6.19
CA GLY A 386 15.33 -30.07 -7.42
C GLY A 386 15.51 -28.55 -7.39
N GLY A 387 15.85 -27.98 -6.22
CA GLY A 387 16.00 -26.52 -6.07
C GLY A 387 14.68 -25.78 -5.86
N GLN A 388 13.73 -26.40 -5.13
CA GLN A 388 12.44 -25.81 -4.76
C GLN A 388 12.54 -24.31 -4.47
N PRO A 389 11.84 -23.46 -5.23
CA PRO A 389 11.79 -22.03 -4.95
C PRO A 389 11.20 -21.76 -3.57
N ALA A 390 11.68 -20.69 -2.92
CA ALA A 390 11.00 -20.16 -1.75
C ALA A 390 9.56 -19.77 -2.12
N ALA A 391 8.60 -20.18 -1.30
CA ALA A 391 7.21 -19.83 -1.52
C ALA A 391 7.03 -18.32 -1.31
N VAL A 392 6.18 -17.72 -2.12
CA VAL A 392 5.88 -16.29 -2.07
C VAL A 392 4.43 -16.11 -1.67
N THR A 393 4.13 -15.05 -0.95
CA THR A 393 2.77 -14.55 -0.79
C THR A 393 2.26 -14.16 -2.17
N GLN A 394 1.65 -15.11 -2.87
CA GLN A 394 0.90 -14.78 -4.07
C GLN A 394 -0.34 -13.99 -3.65
N PRO A 395 -0.55 -12.77 -4.16
CA PRO A 395 -1.85 -12.13 -4.05
C PRO A 395 -2.89 -13.03 -4.73
N ALA A 396 -4.13 -13.03 -4.22
CA ALA A 396 -5.24 -13.68 -4.91
C ALA A 396 -5.31 -13.18 -6.37
N PRO A 397 -5.70 -14.02 -7.35
CA PRO A 397 -6.03 -13.52 -8.67
C PRO A 397 -7.24 -12.58 -8.52
N ILE A 398 -7.01 -11.27 -8.61
CA ILE A 398 -8.09 -10.31 -8.72
C ILE A 398 -8.66 -10.49 -10.13
N VAL A 399 -9.77 -11.24 -10.24
CA VAL A 399 -10.67 -11.09 -11.39
C VAL A 399 -11.24 -9.68 -11.25
N MET A 400 -10.71 -8.73 -12.02
CA MET A 400 -11.25 -7.39 -12.06
C MET A 400 -12.66 -7.47 -12.65
N SER A 401 -13.67 -7.47 -11.78
CA SER A 401 -14.98 -6.95 -12.18
C SER A 401 -14.75 -5.52 -12.71
N PRO A 402 -15.47 -5.09 -13.75
CA PRO A 402 -15.46 -3.69 -14.17
C PRO A 402 -15.70 -2.84 -12.93
N ALA A 403 -14.91 -1.77 -12.76
CA ALA A 403 -15.12 -0.83 -11.68
C ALA A 403 -16.62 -0.54 -11.58
N PRO A 404 -17.25 -0.64 -10.39
CA PRO A 404 -18.63 -0.21 -10.25
C PRO A 404 -18.69 1.20 -10.84
N LYS A 405 -19.57 1.39 -11.83
CA LYS A 405 -19.89 2.71 -12.36
C LYS A 405 -20.02 3.61 -11.13
N PRO A 406 -19.29 4.74 -11.06
CA PRO A 406 -19.29 5.55 -9.86
C PRO A 406 -20.74 5.79 -9.48
N THR A 407 -21.12 5.28 -8.31
CA THR A 407 -22.35 5.73 -7.67
C THR A 407 -22.23 7.24 -7.68
N PRO A 408 -23.19 7.98 -8.27
CA PRO A 408 -23.19 9.43 -8.15
C PRO A 408 -22.95 9.74 -6.67
N ALA A 409 -21.98 10.62 -6.40
CA ALA A 409 -21.72 11.05 -5.03
C ALA A 409 -23.09 11.32 -4.37
N PRO A 410 -23.35 10.81 -3.14
CA PRO A 410 -24.56 11.19 -2.45
C PRO A 410 -24.60 12.71 -2.46
N THR A 411 -25.65 13.26 -3.06
CA THR A 411 -25.97 14.67 -2.92
C THR A 411 -25.85 14.98 -1.44
N PRO A 412 -25.05 15.97 -1.01
CA PRO A 412 -24.87 16.25 0.40
C PRO A 412 -26.25 16.45 1.04
N ALA A 413 -26.61 15.63 2.02
CA ALA A 413 -27.71 16.00 2.91
C ALA A 413 -27.32 17.34 3.55
N PRO A 414 -28.24 18.31 3.63
CA PRO A 414 -27.95 19.66 4.06
C PRO A 414 -27.29 19.65 5.44
N LYS A 415 -26.12 20.29 5.53
CA LYS A 415 -25.47 20.59 6.80
C LYS A 415 -26.49 21.30 7.71
N PRO A 416 -26.68 20.89 8.98
CA PRO A 416 -27.49 21.65 9.91
C PRO A 416 -26.92 23.06 10.02
N THR A 417 -27.78 24.04 9.74
CA THR A 417 -27.48 25.46 9.72
C THR A 417 -26.90 25.88 11.06
N PRO A 418 -25.66 26.37 11.12
CA PRO A 418 -25.26 27.27 12.20
C PRO A 418 -26.18 28.49 12.15
N LYS A 419 -26.63 28.95 13.33
CA LYS A 419 -27.35 30.21 13.50
C LYS A 419 -26.67 31.31 12.65
N PRO A 420 -27.40 32.01 11.77
CA PRO A 420 -26.80 32.98 10.86
C PRO A 420 -26.18 34.12 11.67
N THR A 421 -24.89 34.34 11.46
CA THR A 421 -24.30 35.68 11.57
C THR A 421 -24.59 36.39 10.24
N PRO A 422 -24.99 37.68 10.24
CA PRO A 422 -25.51 38.32 9.03
C PRO A 422 -24.46 38.42 7.92
N LYS A 423 -24.85 38.01 6.71
CA LYS A 423 -24.16 38.39 5.47
C LYS A 423 -24.35 39.90 5.28
N PRO A 424 -23.34 40.66 4.82
CA PRO A 424 -23.55 42.03 4.37
C PRO A 424 -24.60 42.03 3.26
N THR A 425 -25.68 42.77 3.48
CA THR A 425 -26.74 42.99 2.49
C THR A 425 -26.11 43.61 1.23
N PRO A 426 -26.44 43.15 0.01
CA PRO A 426 -26.13 43.91 -1.19
C PRO A 426 -26.68 45.34 -1.02
N PRO A 427 -25.97 46.39 -1.46
CA PRO A 427 -26.53 47.73 -1.41
C PRO A 427 -27.91 47.73 -2.09
N PRO A 428 -28.93 48.36 -1.47
CA PRO A 428 -30.26 48.36 -2.02
C PRO A 428 -30.23 48.94 -3.43
N LYS A 429 -30.96 48.30 -4.36
CA LYS A 429 -31.17 48.83 -5.72
C LYS A 429 -31.59 50.30 -5.59
N PRO A 430 -30.81 51.26 -6.11
CA PRO A 430 -31.14 52.66 -5.95
C PRO A 430 -32.47 52.95 -6.65
N ALA A 431 -33.28 53.86 -6.13
CA ALA A 431 -34.54 54.24 -6.78
C ALA A 431 -34.26 54.72 -8.21
N ASN A 432 -35.16 54.40 -9.16
CA ASN A 432 -35.01 54.80 -10.54
C ASN A 432 -34.99 56.33 -10.64
N PRO A 433 -33.87 56.96 -11.05
CA PRO A 433 -33.79 58.41 -11.09
C PRO A 433 -34.53 58.99 -12.31
N GLY A 434 -34.99 58.18 -13.26
CA GLY A 434 -35.59 58.68 -14.49
C GLY A 434 -34.61 59.56 -15.29
N ASP A 435 -35.15 60.47 -16.08
CA ASP A 435 -34.45 61.47 -16.87
C ASP A 435 -34.17 62.77 -16.07
N THR A 436 -34.04 62.67 -14.75
CA THR A 436 -33.84 63.83 -13.85
C THR A 436 -32.48 64.51 -13.99
N LYS A 437 -31.59 63.97 -14.82
CA LYS A 437 -30.26 64.51 -15.10
C LYS A 437 -29.98 64.47 -16.60
N ASN A 438 -29.19 65.43 -17.07
CA ASN A 438 -28.60 65.47 -18.40
C ASN A 438 -27.12 65.88 -18.32
N CYS A 439 -26.40 65.89 -19.44
CA CYS A 439 -24.97 66.21 -19.44
C CYS A 439 -24.62 67.60 -18.86
N GLY A 440 -25.53 68.58 -18.95
CA GLY A 440 -25.33 69.91 -18.38
C GLY A 440 -25.42 69.96 -16.85
N ASP A 441 -25.88 68.88 -16.19
CA ASP A 441 -25.95 68.78 -14.73
C ASP A 441 -24.62 68.37 -14.08
N PHE A 442 -23.60 68.03 -14.87
CA PHE A 442 -22.32 67.53 -14.40
C PHE A 442 -21.20 68.50 -14.80
N SER A 443 -20.25 68.73 -13.89
CA SER A 443 -19.14 69.67 -14.15
C SER A 443 -17.97 69.00 -14.86
N THR A 444 -17.87 67.66 -14.77
CA THR A 444 -16.81 66.87 -15.41
C THR A 444 -17.36 65.56 -15.96
N TRP A 445 -16.66 64.98 -16.95
CA TRP A 445 -17.01 63.68 -17.51
C TRP A 445 -17.06 62.58 -16.44
N ARG A 446 -16.10 62.57 -15.50
CA ARG A 446 -16.03 61.56 -14.44
C ARG A 446 -17.27 61.57 -13.53
N GLU A 447 -17.86 62.74 -13.28
CA GLU A 447 -19.10 62.84 -12.51
C GLU A 447 -20.29 62.23 -13.26
N ALA A 448 -20.40 62.49 -14.56
CA ALA A 448 -21.41 61.89 -15.42
C ALA A 448 -21.22 60.36 -15.53
N GLN A 449 -19.98 59.90 -15.71
CA GLN A 449 -19.62 58.47 -15.76
C GLN A 449 -19.97 57.74 -14.46
N ASN A 450 -19.63 58.32 -13.29
CA ASN A 450 -19.97 57.73 -12.00
C ASN A 450 -21.49 57.62 -11.80
N TRP A 451 -22.24 58.61 -12.28
CA TRP A 451 -23.70 58.57 -12.25
C TRP A 451 -24.24 57.47 -13.17
N TYR A 452 -23.73 57.38 -14.40
CA TYR A 452 -24.10 56.33 -15.35
C TYR A 452 -23.80 54.93 -14.80
N GLU A 453 -22.59 54.66 -14.31
CA GLU A 453 -22.21 53.37 -13.73
C GLU A 453 -23.08 52.95 -12.53
N LYS A 454 -23.57 53.93 -11.76
CA LYS A 454 -24.45 53.67 -10.60
C LYS A 454 -25.83 53.17 -11.01
N TYR A 455 -26.39 53.65 -12.12
CA TYR A 455 -27.78 53.37 -12.51
C TYR A 455 -27.91 52.45 -13.73
N PHE A 456 -26.93 52.43 -14.63
CA PHE A 456 -26.94 51.65 -15.87
C PHE A 456 -27.16 50.14 -15.67
N PRO A 457 -26.54 49.47 -14.67
CA PRO A 457 -26.79 48.05 -14.41
C PRO A 457 -28.24 47.72 -14.03
N TYR A 458 -29.01 48.72 -13.58
CA TYR A 458 -30.36 48.53 -13.06
C TYR A 458 -31.46 49.06 -14.00
N TYR A 459 -31.14 50.09 -14.79
CA TYR A 459 -32.11 50.87 -15.57
C TYR A 459 -31.64 51.20 -17.00
N GLY A 460 -30.44 50.80 -17.40
CA GLY A 460 -29.82 51.24 -18.66
C GLY A 460 -29.52 52.74 -18.65
N ASP A 461 -29.32 53.33 -19.83
CA ASP A 461 -29.08 54.77 -19.97
C ASP A 461 -30.38 55.58 -19.80
N VAL A 462 -30.87 55.62 -18.56
CA VAL A 462 -32.17 56.20 -18.22
C VAL A 462 -32.21 57.73 -18.37
N ALA A 463 -31.04 58.38 -18.33
CA ALA A 463 -30.88 59.83 -18.51
C ALA A 463 -30.39 60.23 -19.90
N ARG A 464 -30.19 59.27 -20.82
CA ARG A 464 -29.71 59.50 -22.20
C ARG A 464 -28.37 60.25 -22.23
N LEU A 465 -27.45 59.85 -21.35
CA LEU A 465 -26.13 60.45 -21.24
C LEU A 465 -25.17 59.95 -22.34
N ASP A 466 -25.45 58.78 -22.93
CA ASP A 466 -24.72 58.18 -24.05
C ASP A 466 -25.63 58.18 -25.29
N GLN A 467 -25.60 59.29 -26.05
CA GLN A 467 -26.57 59.56 -27.11
C GLN A 467 -26.33 58.73 -28.38
N ASP A 468 -25.06 58.47 -28.70
CA ASP A 468 -24.61 57.70 -29.86
C ASP A 468 -24.33 56.22 -29.54
N LYS A 469 -24.42 55.84 -28.27
CA LYS A 469 -24.42 54.45 -27.77
C LYS A 469 -23.10 53.73 -27.98
N ASP A 470 -22.01 54.48 -27.95
CA ASP A 470 -20.66 53.94 -28.10
C ASP A 470 -20.04 53.54 -26.74
N GLY A 471 -20.74 53.85 -25.64
CA GLY A 471 -20.35 53.54 -24.27
C GLY A 471 -19.63 54.68 -23.55
N ILE A 472 -19.51 55.86 -24.16
CA ILE A 472 -18.91 57.05 -23.56
C ILE A 472 -20.00 58.10 -23.29
N VAL A 473 -20.30 58.34 -22.02
CA VAL A 473 -21.32 59.33 -21.66
C VAL A 473 -20.80 60.76 -21.79
N CYS A 474 -21.65 61.67 -22.24
CA CYS A 474 -21.45 63.12 -22.17
C CYS A 474 -20.06 63.57 -22.65
N GLU A 475 -19.66 63.14 -23.84
CA GLU A 475 -18.32 63.36 -24.43
C GLU A 475 -17.91 64.84 -24.52
N SER A 476 -18.89 65.75 -24.49
CA SER A 476 -18.65 67.20 -24.49
C SER A 476 -18.16 67.75 -23.14
N LEU A 477 -18.17 66.95 -22.07
CA LEU A 477 -17.73 67.38 -20.75
C LEU A 477 -16.19 67.33 -20.60
N PRO A 478 -15.59 68.23 -19.82
CA PRO A 478 -14.16 68.22 -19.56
C PRO A 478 -13.68 66.88 -18.98
N GLY A 479 -12.66 66.30 -19.61
CA GLY A 479 -12.02 65.05 -19.19
C GLY A 479 -12.64 63.77 -19.75
N ALA A 480 -13.44 63.86 -20.82
CA ALA A 480 -13.90 62.70 -21.59
C ALA A 480 -12.72 61.97 -22.28
N PRO A 481 -12.78 60.64 -22.44
CA PRO A 481 -11.74 59.80 -23.05
C PRO A 481 -11.36 60.13 -24.50
#